data_AF-A0A2V4C830-F1
#
_entry.id   AF-A0A2V4C830-F1
#
_cell.length_a   1.000
_cell.length_b   1.000
_cell.length_c   1.000
_cell.angle_alpha   90.00
_cell.angle_beta   90.00
_cell.angle_gamma   90.00
#
_symmetry.space_group_name_H-M   'P 1'
#
loop_
_entity.id
_entity.type
_entity.pdbx_description
1 polymer ?
#
loop_
_entity_poly.entity_id
_entity_poly.type
_entity_poly.pdbx_seq_one_letter_code
_entity_poly.pdbx_strand_id
1 'polypeptide(L)'
;MITSRIISNGILRALTTILVIGAILYFLYEIQTVIVYLCISLILCLIANPLVQFLKNKLKFSNSLAATTAIVFFILMIVGFIFLFVPLIISQANNLALLDTNKLQLQFMETEKSIENYFNIQHIDLNQVLKESGITSIFDFSYFTRFINSILGFVADMGMGLVSVFFITFFFVKDQDDFKSGVRRILPDNNEDKIINSIIKINHFLTRYFIGLLLQLTVVFILYFIVLIIFGNENAFVIAFLCAILNIIPYVGPIIGTVLAGILTMISMIGSDFQSEILPKTIYIIIGFLVVQAIDNNVSQPIISSKSVNSHPLEIFLIILISGITFGIVGMIIAIPIFTMIKVILKEFFPDNKIVSVLTERI
;
A
#
# COMPACT_ATOMS: atom_id res chain seq x y z
N MET A 1 24.81 -52.85 -19.32
CA MET A 1 23.88 -53.33 -18.28
C MET A 1 23.84 -52.29 -17.17
N ILE A 2 22.67 -51.70 -16.90
CA ILE A 2 22.51 -50.82 -15.74
C ILE A 2 22.53 -51.73 -14.51
N THR A 3 23.55 -51.61 -13.66
CA THR A 3 23.67 -52.42 -12.44
C THR A 3 22.69 -51.91 -11.38
N SER A 4 22.12 -52.82 -10.58
CA SER A 4 21.19 -52.49 -9.48
C SER A 4 21.72 -51.42 -8.52
N ARG A 5 23.05 -51.36 -8.36
CA ARG A 5 23.77 -50.34 -7.58
C ARG A 5 23.65 -48.92 -8.15
N ILE A 6 23.63 -48.77 -9.48
CA ILE A 6 23.45 -47.46 -10.14
C ILE A 6 22.02 -46.96 -9.92
N ILE A 7 21.03 -47.85 -10.05
CA ILE A 7 19.61 -47.52 -9.83
C ILE A 7 19.38 -47.15 -8.36
N SER A 8 19.92 -47.94 -7.42
CA SER A 8 19.81 -47.68 -5.98
C SER A 8 20.46 -46.36 -5.57
N ASN A 9 21.68 -46.05 -6.05
CA ASN A 9 22.32 -44.76 -5.80
C ASN A 9 21.57 -43.58 -6.44
N GLY A 10 20.98 -43.79 -7.62
CA GLY A 10 20.13 -42.78 -8.27
C GLY A 10 18.88 -42.46 -7.44
N ILE A 11 18.19 -43.49 -6.94
CA ILE A 11 17.01 -43.35 -6.07
C ILE A 11 17.39 -42.69 -4.74
N LEU A 12 18.50 -43.10 -4.11
CA LEU A 12 18.96 -42.51 -2.85
C LEU A 12 19.29 -41.02 -3.02
N ARG A 13 19.97 -40.63 -4.11
CA ARG A 13 20.25 -39.23 -4.42
C ARG A 13 18.96 -38.44 -4.68
N ALA A 14 18.03 -38.99 -5.46
CA ALA A 14 16.75 -38.33 -5.72
C ALA A 14 15.95 -38.12 -4.42
N LEU A 15 15.84 -39.16 -3.57
CA LEU A 15 15.19 -39.06 -2.26
C LEU A 15 15.87 -38.03 -1.37
N THR A 16 17.21 -38.05 -1.28
CA THR A 16 17.96 -37.07 -0.48
C THR A 16 17.73 -35.66 -0.98
N THR A 17 17.77 -35.43 -2.30
CA THR A 17 17.51 -34.11 -2.90
C THR A 17 16.09 -33.64 -2.62
N ILE A 18 15.09 -34.51 -2.73
CA ILE A 18 13.69 -34.18 -2.40
C ILE A 18 13.55 -33.84 -0.91
N LEU A 19 14.19 -34.62 -0.02
CA LEU A 19 14.17 -34.40 1.43
C LEU A 19 14.84 -33.07 1.80
N VAL A 20 15.99 -32.76 1.18
CA VAL A 20 16.70 -31.49 1.38
C VAL A 20 15.86 -30.32 0.86
N ILE A 21 15.28 -30.42 -0.34
CA ILE A 21 14.39 -29.38 -0.87
C ILE A 21 13.17 -29.20 0.05
N GLY A 22 12.55 -30.30 0.50
CA GLY A 22 11.42 -30.27 1.42
C GLY A 22 11.77 -29.61 2.76
N ALA A 23 12.94 -29.94 3.33
CA ALA A 23 13.42 -29.33 4.56
C ALA A 23 13.72 -27.83 4.38
N ILE A 24 14.31 -27.41 3.26
CA ILE A 24 14.54 -26.00 2.93
C ILE A 24 13.22 -25.25 2.80
N LEU A 25 12.24 -25.82 2.08
CA LEU A 25 10.92 -25.21 1.92
C LEU A 25 10.18 -25.09 3.24
N TYR A 26 10.23 -26.12 4.10
CA TYR A 26 9.64 -26.07 5.44
C TYR A 26 10.32 -25.03 6.32
N PHE A 27 11.66 -24.96 6.29
CA PHE A 27 12.40 -23.92 7.01
C PHE A 27 12.04 -22.51 6.53
N LEU A 28 11.94 -22.30 5.21
CA LEU A 28 11.50 -21.02 4.63
C LEU A 28 10.07 -20.65 5.05
N TYR A 29 9.19 -21.63 5.16
CA TYR A 29 7.82 -21.43 5.66
C TYR A 29 7.80 -21.00 7.13
N GLU A 30 8.61 -21.63 8.00
CA GLU A 30 8.73 -21.25 9.41
C GLU A 30 9.28 -19.82 9.58
N ILE A 31 10.28 -19.43 8.78
CA ILE A 31 10.89 -18.09 8.88
C ILE A 31 10.19 -17.03 8.00
N GLN A 32 9.05 -17.34 7.39
CA GLN A 32 8.39 -16.46 6.43
C GLN A 32 8.18 -15.03 6.98
N THR A 33 7.83 -14.91 8.26
CA THR A 33 7.62 -13.63 8.93
C THR A 33 8.90 -12.79 8.99
N VAL A 34 10.04 -13.43 9.24
CA VAL A 34 11.36 -12.77 9.26
C VAL A 34 11.74 -12.30 7.85
N ILE A 35 11.46 -13.12 6.82
CA ILE A 35 11.68 -12.73 5.42
C ILE A 35 10.83 -11.50 5.08
N VAL A 36 9.56 -11.48 5.47
CA VAL A 36 8.68 -10.31 5.27
C VAL A 36 9.26 -9.07 5.98
N TYR A 37 9.74 -9.19 7.22
CA TYR A 37 10.37 -8.07 7.93
C TYR A 37 11.63 -7.57 7.22
N LEU A 38 12.47 -8.46 6.71
CA LEU A 38 13.65 -8.10 5.93
C LEU A 38 13.26 -7.36 4.64
N CYS A 39 12.24 -7.83 3.92
CA CYS A 39 11.74 -7.18 2.72
C CYS A 39 11.20 -5.77 3.00
N ILE A 40 10.36 -5.61 4.04
CA ILE A 40 9.83 -4.30 4.44
C ILE A 40 10.98 -3.37 4.89
N SER A 41 11.97 -3.90 5.62
CA SER A 41 13.12 -3.12 6.08
C SER A 41 14.01 -2.66 4.93
N LEU A 42 14.16 -3.48 3.89
CA LEU A 42 14.85 -3.10 2.65
C LEU A 42 14.14 -1.96 1.94
N ILE A 43 12.80 -2.04 1.83
CA ILE A 43 11.98 -0.96 1.28
C ILE A 43 12.13 0.32 2.10
N LEU A 44 12.00 0.23 3.42
CA LEU A 44 12.13 1.37 4.31
C LEU A 44 13.54 1.96 4.28
N CYS A 45 14.56 1.13 4.13
CA CYS A 45 15.96 1.58 3.93
C CYS A 45 16.08 2.42 2.66
N LEU A 46 15.47 2.00 1.55
CA LEU A 46 15.49 2.75 0.29
C LEU A 46 14.74 4.08 0.42
N ILE A 47 13.60 4.08 1.12
CA ILE A 47 12.81 5.29 1.41
C ILE A 47 13.58 6.26 2.33
N ALA A 48 14.31 5.73 3.32
CA ALA A 48 15.07 6.54 4.27
C ALA A 48 16.39 7.07 3.69
N ASN A 49 16.96 6.40 2.68
CA ASN A 49 18.27 6.74 2.14
C ASN A 49 18.39 8.20 1.63
N PRO A 50 17.43 8.78 0.87
CA PRO A 50 17.49 10.19 0.48
C PRO A 50 17.58 11.15 1.66
N LEU A 51 16.81 10.89 2.72
CA LEU A 51 16.85 11.66 3.96
C LEU A 51 18.21 11.52 4.65
N VAL A 52 18.72 10.29 4.77
CA VAL A 52 20.03 10.01 5.38
C VAL A 52 21.16 10.70 4.61
N GLN A 53 21.14 10.63 3.28
CA GLN A 53 22.12 11.30 2.41
C GLN A 53 22.02 12.83 2.52
N PHE A 54 20.81 13.38 2.65
CA PHE A 54 20.63 14.80 2.93
C PHE A 54 21.25 15.20 4.28
N LEU A 55 20.96 14.43 5.35
CA LEU A 55 21.54 14.66 6.68
C LEU A 55 23.07 14.55 6.68
N LYS A 56 23.64 13.55 5.99
CA LYS A 56 25.09 13.36 5.83
C LYS A 56 25.73 14.51 5.04
N ASN A 57 25.20 14.81 3.86
CA ASN A 57 25.88 15.71 2.91
C ASN A 57 25.63 17.19 3.19
N LYS A 58 24.43 17.56 3.68
CA LYS A 58 24.07 18.96 3.96
C LYS A 58 24.29 19.35 5.41
N LEU A 59 23.93 18.48 6.35
CA LEU A 59 24.05 18.75 7.79
C LEU A 59 25.31 18.14 8.42
N LYS A 60 26.12 17.41 7.64
CA LYS A 60 27.40 16.80 8.07
C LYS A 60 27.26 15.84 9.25
N PHE A 61 26.12 15.14 9.35
CA PHE A 61 25.90 14.14 10.39
C PHE A 61 26.83 12.94 10.19
N SER A 62 27.30 12.35 11.29
CA SER A 62 27.98 11.06 11.25
C SER A 62 27.01 9.95 10.79
N ASN A 63 27.54 8.84 10.30
CA ASN A 63 26.73 7.78 9.71
C ASN A 63 25.63 7.26 10.67
N SER A 64 26.00 6.99 11.92
CA SER A 64 25.06 6.53 12.95
C SER A 64 24.03 7.61 13.34
N LEU A 65 24.42 8.88 13.39
CA LEU A 65 23.50 9.98 13.72
C LEU A 65 22.48 10.21 12.59
N ALA A 66 22.92 10.17 11.34
CA ALA A 66 22.04 10.30 10.19
C ALA A 66 21.02 9.15 10.13
N ALA A 67 21.47 7.91 10.35
CA ALA A 67 20.60 6.74 10.42
C ALA A 67 19.57 6.86 11.56
N THR A 68 20.03 7.17 12.78
CA THR A 68 19.15 7.33 13.95
C THR A 68 18.10 8.41 13.72
N THR A 69 18.52 9.57 13.23
CA THR A 69 17.62 10.72 12.99
C THR A 69 16.57 10.38 11.94
N ALA A 70 16.96 9.70 10.85
CA ALA A 70 16.02 9.29 9.82
C ALA A 70 14.99 8.28 10.37
N ILE A 71 15.43 7.27 11.12
CA ILE A 71 14.53 6.27 11.71
C ILE A 71 13.57 6.92 12.72
N VAL A 72 14.07 7.79 13.60
CA VAL A 72 13.22 8.54 14.55
C VAL A 72 12.20 9.40 13.80
N PHE A 73 12.59 10.05 12.70
CA PHE A 73 11.67 10.82 11.87
C PHE A 73 10.52 9.96 11.31
N PHE A 74 10.82 8.77 10.74
CA PHE A 74 9.77 7.87 10.25
C PHE A 74 8.88 7.32 11.36
N ILE A 75 9.45 6.98 12.53
CA ILE A 75 8.67 6.55 13.70
C ILE A 75 7.72 7.68 14.13
N LEU A 76 8.21 8.92 14.23
CA LEU A 76 7.38 10.07 14.58
C LEU A 76 6.29 10.33 13.54
N MET A 77 6.56 10.12 12.25
CA MET A 77 5.55 10.24 11.19
C MET A 77 4.43 9.20 11.37
N ILE A 78 4.76 7.94 11.65
CA ILE A 78 3.77 6.89 11.91
C ILE A 78 2.98 7.17 13.19
N VAL A 79 3.68 7.52 14.29
CA VAL A 79 3.05 7.84 15.57
C VAL A 79 2.13 9.05 15.42
N GLY A 80 2.58 10.12 14.77
CA GLY A 80 1.79 11.30 14.47
C GLY A 80 0.55 10.99 13.64
N PHE A 81 0.66 10.11 12.65
CA PHE A 81 -0.50 9.62 11.90
C PHE A 81 -1.51 8.90 12.80
N ILE A 82 -1.07 7.96 13.64
CA ILE A 82 -1.95 7.23 14.56
C ILE A 82 -2.67 8.20 15.51
N PHE A 83 -1.95 9.18 16.07
CA PHE A 83 -2.53 10.17 16.97
C PHE A 83 -3.57 11.09 16.30
N LEU A 84 -3.43 11.38 15.01
CA LEU A 84 -4.43 12.15 14.26
C LEU A 84 -5.62 11.27 13.81
N PHE A 85 -5.34 10.03 13.43
CA PHE A 85 -6.31 9.14 12.81
C PHE A 85 -7.22 8.44 13.81
N VAL A 86 -6.67 7.89 14.90
CA VAL A 86 -7.45 7.11 15.89
C VAL A 86 -8.56 7.95 16.52
N PRO A 87 -8.32 9.19 16.98
CA PRO A 87 -9.38 10.02 17.54
C PRO A 87 -10.46 10.39 16.51
N LEU A 88 -10.10 10.60 15.25
CA LEU A 88 -11.07 10.84 14.18
C LEU A 88 -12.02 9.65 14.06
N ILE A 89 -11.47 8.45 13.97
CA ILE A 89 -12.27 7.22 13.86
C ILE A 89 -13.16 7.02 15.08
N ILE A 90 -12.63 7.22 16.29
CA ILE A 90 -13.41 7.09 17.54
C ILE A 90 -14.54 8.13 17.56
N SER A 91 -14.25 9.38 17.21
CA SER A 91 -15.26 10.45 17.17
C SER A 91 -16.36 10.14 16.16
N GLN A 92 -15.99 9.71 14.95
CA GLN A 92 -16.94 9.31 13.92
C GLN A 92 -17.76 8.08 14.32
N ALA A 93 -17.14 7.07 14.96
CA ALA A 93 -17.83 5.90 15.49
C ALA A 93 -18.78 6.25 16.64
N ASN A 94 -18.40 7.17 17.53
CA ASN A 94 -19.25 7.64 18.62
C ASN A 94 -20.43 8.47 18.09
N ASN A 95 -20.22 9.36 17.13
CA ASN A 95 -21.31 10.09 16.47
C ASN A 95 -22.30 9.12 15.80
N LEU A 96 -21.80 7.99 15.27
CA LEU A 96 -22.64 6.92 14.74
C LEU A 96 -23.36 6.12 15.83
N ALA A 97 -22.70 5.83 16.96
CA ALA A 97 -23.27 5.04 18.05
C ALA A 97 -24.24 5.83 18.95
N LEU A 98 -24.06 7.15 19.04
CA LEU A 98 -24.94 8.09 19.75
C LEU A 98 -26.17 8.46 18.93
N LEU A 99 -26.29 7.97 17.70
CA LEU A 99 -27.54 8.04 16.95
C LEU A 99 -28.58 7.22 17.71
N ASP A 100 -29.51 7.94 18.33
CA ASP A 100 -30.78 7.38 18.78
C ASP A 100 -31.42 6.74 17.55
N THR A 101 -31.33 5.42 17.44
CA THR A 101 -31.78 4.64 16.28
C THR A 101 -33.22 4.99 15.86
N ASN A 102 -34.03 5.46 16.81
CA ASN A 102 -35.38 5.99 16.60
C ASN A 102 -35.41 7.31 15.81
N LYS A 103 -34.47 8.25 16.03
CA LYS A 103 -34.39 9.52 15.28
C LYS A 103 -33.90 9.32 13.85
N LEU A 104 -32.92 8.44 13.65
CA LEU A 104 -32.51 8.03 12.30
C LEU A 104 -33.67 7.40 11.55
N GLN A 105 -34.41 6.49 12.19
CA GLN A 105 -35.54 5.82 11.57
C GLN A 105 -36.63 6.84 11.16
N LEU A 106 -36.90 7.85 11.99
CA LEU A 106 -37.80 8.95 11.66
C LEU A 106 -37.29 9.84 10.50
N GLN A 107 -36.00 10.19 10.47
CA GLN A 107 -35.41 10.96 9.37
C GLN A 107 -35.34 10.16 8.06
N PHE A 108 -35.10 8.85 8.13
CA PHE A 108 -35.17 7.96 6.97
C PHE A 108 -36.61 7.86 6.44
N MET A 109 -37.62 7.75 7.31
CA MET A 109 -39.03 7.77 6.92
C MET A 109 -39.47 9.12 6.34
N GLU A 110 -38.96 10.24 6.85
CA GLU A 110 -39.19 11.58 6.26
C GLU A 110 -38.49 11.77 4.91
N THR A 111 -37.30 11.18 4.74
CA THR A 111 -36.56 11.18 3.48
C THR A 111 -37.24 10.31 2.43
N GLU A 112 -37.75 9.14 2.81
CA GLU A 112 -38.58 8.26 1.97
C GLU A 112 -39.81 9.02 1.46
N LYS A 113 -40.53 9.70 2.35
CA LYS A 113 -41.70 10.52 2.02
C LYS A 113 -41.37 11.72 1.12
N SER A 114 -40.17 12.27 1.24
CA SER A 114 -39.69 13.39 0.41
C SER A 114 -39.29 12.94 -1.00
N ILE A 115 -38.71 11.73 -1.12
CA ILE A 115 -38.39 11.09 -2.40
C ILE A 115 -39.68 10.73 -3.15
N GLU A 116 -40.68 10.16 -2.47
CA GLU A 116 -42.00 9.85 -3.04
C GLU A 116 -42.70 11.11 -3.58
N ASN A 117 -42.67 12.21 -2.82
CA ASN A 117 -43.28 13.48 -3.22
C ASN A 117 -42.56 14.19 -4.36
N TYR A 118 -41.23 14.07 -4.46
CA TYR A 118 -40.44 14.77 -5.49
C TYR A 118 -40.47 14.03 -6.85
N PHE A 119 -40.48 12.70 -6.85
CA PHE A 119 -40.51 11.91 -8.08
C PHE A 119 -41.92 11.46 -8.50
N ASN A 120 -42.94 11.71 -7.68
CA ASN A 120 -44.33 11.30 -7.92
C ASN A 120 -44.48 9.79 -8.21
N ILE A 121 -43.58 8.99 -7.63
CA ILE A 121 -43.57 7.54 -7.78
C ILE A 121 -44.32 6.97 -6.58
N GLN A 122 -45.55 6.54 -6.80
CA GLN A 122 -46.33 5.81 -5.80
C GLN A 122 -45.66 4.46 -5.53
N HIS A 123 -45.33 4.20 -4.25
CA HIS A 123 -44.92 2.90 -3.72
C HIS A 123 -43.66 2.30 -4.34
N ILE A 124 -42.52 3.00 -4.25
CA ILE A 124 -41.25 2.28 -4.17
C ILE A 124 -41.00 2.04 -2.69
N ASP A 125 -41.32 0.83 -2.23
CA ASP A 125 -40.81 0.34 -0.94
C ASP A 125 -39.28 0.24 -1.08
N LEU A 126 -38.60 1.34 -0.72
CA LEU A 126 -37.15 1.47 -0.81
C LEU A 126 -36.49 0.37 0.03
N ASN A 127 -37.13 -0.11 1.11
CA ASN A 127 -36.63 -1.25 1.88
C ASN A 127 -36.68 -2.56 1.09
N GLN A 128 -37.71 -2.75 0.27
CA GLN A 128 -37.81 -3.93 -0.60
C GLN A 128 -36.81 -3.85 -1.75
N VAL A 129 -36.65 -2.69 -2.40
CA VAL A 129 -35.64 -2.49 -3.45
C VAL A 129 -34.22 -2.61 -2.90
N LEU A 130 -33.93 -2.05 -1.72
CA LEU A 130 -32.60 -2.14 -1.07
C LEU A 130 -32.27 -3.55 -0.56
N LYS A 131 -33.27 -4.34 -0.17
CA LYS A 131 -33.11 -5.77 0.19
C LYS A 131 -32.96 -6.67 -1.04
N GLU A 132 -33.75 -6.46 -2.08
CA GLU A 132 -33.74 -7.30 -3.29
C GLU A 132 -32.57 -6.98 -4.23
N SER A 133 -32.09 -5.73 -4.26
CA SER A 133 -30.93 -5.31 -5.07
C SER A 133 -29.57 -5.69 -4.47
N GLY A 134 -29.54 -6.18 -3.21
CA GLY A 134 -28.30 -6.41 -2.47
C GLY A 134 -27.54 -5.12 -2.12
N ILE A 135 -28.08 -3.93 -2.38
CA ILE A 135 -27.42 -2.63 -2.09
C ILE A 135 -27.25 -2.42 -0.58
N THR A 136 -28.10 -3.03 0.25
CA THR A 136 -27.90 -3.14 1.71
C THR A 136 -26.56 -3.75 2.09
N SER A 137 -26.00 -4.66 1.28
CA SER A 137 -24.67 -5.24 1.50
C SER A 137 -23.51 -4.29 1.12
N ILE A 138 -23.76 -3.31 0.23
CA ILE A 138 -22.77 -2.29 -0.18
C ILE A 138 -22.68 -1.17 0.87
N PHE A 139 -23.79 -0.86 1.54
CA PHE A 139 -23.87 0.08 2.66
C PHE A 139 -23.83 -0.59 4.03
N ASP A 140 -23.49 -1.88 4.09
CA ASP A 140 -23.36 -2.60 5.34
C ASP A 140 -22.15 -2.01 6.08
N PHE A 141 -22.42 -1.04 6.97
CA PHE A 141 -21.40 -0.38 7.80
C PHE A 141 -20.54 -1.40 8.56
N SER A 142 -21.01 -2.64 8.71
CA SER A 142 -20.23 -3.76 9.20
C SER A 142 -18.96 -4.04 8.38
N TYR A 143 -18.93 -3.84 7.06
CA TYR A 143 -17.71 -3.96 6.26
C TYR A 143 -16.73 -2.83 6.54
N PHE A 144 -17.21 -1.59 6.68
CA PHE A 144 -16.38 -0.46 7.07
C PHE A 144 -15.81 -0.64 8.48
N THR A 145 -16.65 -0.98 9.45
CA THR A 145 -16.22 -1.28 10.83
C THR A 145 -15.28 -2.46 10.89
N ARG A 146 -15.49 -3.52 10.10
CA ARG A 146 -14.54 -4.65 9.99
C ARG A 146 -13.21 -4.22 9.39
N PHE A 147 -13.21 -3.44 8.31
CA PHE A 147 -12.00 -2.89 7.70
C PHE A 147 -11.20 -2.03 8.69
N ILE A 148 -11.87 -1.10 9.38
CA ILE A 148 -11.27 -0.27 10.42
C ILE A 148 -10.75 -1.11 11.59
N ASN A 149 -11.54 -2.06 12.10
CA ASN A 149 -11.10 -2.98 13.15
C ASN A 149 -9.93 -3.86 12.71
N SER A 150 -9.84 -4.19 11.43
CA SER A 150 -8.70 -4.94 10.88
C SER A 150 -7.45 -4.07 10.81
N ILE A 151 -7.57 -2.78 10.47
CA ILE A 151 -6.46 -1.81 10.57
C ILE A 151 -6.04 -1.62 12.03
N LEU A 152 -6.99 -1.43 12.95
CA LEU A 152 -6.70 -1.25 14.37
C LEU A 152 -6.08 -2.51 14.99
N GLY A 153 -6.61 -3.69 14.67
CA GLY A 153 -6.04 -4.97 15.06
C GLY A 153 -4.63 -5.17 14.50
N PHE A 154 -4.43 -4.85 13.22
CA PHE A 154 -3.10 -4.88 12.60
C PHE A 154 -2.11 -3.95 13.32
N VAL A 155 -2.50 -2.71 13.64
CA VAL A 155 -1.65 -1.77 14.39
C VAL A 155 -1.36 -2.27 15.81
N ALA A 156 -2.33 -2.90 16.48
CA ALA A 156 -2.17 -3.46 17.82
C ALA A 156 -1.24 -4.69 17.84
N ASP A 157 -1.39 -5.60 16.88
CA ASP A 157 -0.58 -6.82 16.75
C ASP A 157 0.84 -6.53 16.25
N MET A 158 1.05 -5.35 15.64
CA MET A 158 2.31 -4.96 15.01
C MET A 158 3.43 -4.52 15.96
N GLY A 159 3.21 -4.43 17.27
CA GLY A 159 4.19 -3.87 18.20
C GLY A 159 5.60 -4.47 18.05
N MET A 160 5.73 -5.81 18.10
CA MET A 160 7.02 -6.49 17.92
C MET A 160 7.53 -6.44 16.47
N GLY A 161 6.63 -6.51 15.48
CA GLY A 161 6.99 -6.49 14.06
C GLY A 161 7.55 -5.14 13.62
N LEU A 162 6.90 -4.03 14.01
CA LEU A 162 7.36 -2.67 13.72
C LEU A 162 8.71 -2.39 14.35
N VAL A 163 8.90 -2.75 15.62
CA VAL A 163 10.20 -2.60 16.29
C VAL A 163 11.27 -3.38 15.55
N SER A 164 10.99 -4.63 15.16
CA SER A 164 11.92 -5.45 14.39
C SER A 164 12.26 -4.84 13.04
N VAL A 165 11.27 -4.35 12.30
CA VAL A 165 11.46 -3.69 11.00
C VAL A 165 12.31 -2.44 11.14
N PHE A 166 12.00 -1.55 12.09
CA PHE A 166 12.79 -0.33 12.31
C PHE A 166 14.21 -0.64 12.78
N PHE A 167 14.37 -1.66 13.63
CA PHE A 167 15.67 -2.11 14.08
C PHE A 167 16.52 -2.65 12.93
N ILE A 168 15.98 -3.54 12.10
CA ILE A 168 16.67 -4.07 10.91
C ILE A 168 16.99 -2.92 9.93
N THR A 169 16.03 -2.02 9.69
CA THR A 169 16.22 -0.87 8.80
C THR A 169 17.34 0.04 9.30
N PHE A 170 17.43 0.27 10.61
CA PHE A 170 18.52 1.05 11.21
C PHE A 170 19.88 0.47 10.83
N PHE A 171 20.08 -0.85 10.96
CA PHE A 171 21.33 -1.49 10.57
C PHE A 171 21.56 -1.46 9.05
N PHE A 172 20.54 -1.68 8.23
CA PHE A 172 20.66 -1.59 6.77
C PHE A 172 21.09 -0.19 6.29
N VAL A 173 20.56 0.85 6.92
CA VAL A 173 20.89 2.25 6.61
C VAL A 173 22.28 2.61 7.14
N LYS A 174 22.59 2.23 8.39
CA LYS A 174 23.84 2.57 9.06
C LYS A 174 25.02 1.84 8.40
N ASP A 175 24.92 0.54 8.20
CA ASP A 175 26.05 -0.31 7.80
C ASP A 175 26.00 -0.66 6.30
N GLN A 176 25.36 0.19 5.49
CA GLN A 176 25.10 -0.04 4.06
C GLN A 176 26.37 -0.35 3.25
N ASP A 177 27.49 0.31 3.57
CA ASP A 177 28.76 0.12 2.86
C ASP A 177 29.45 -1.19 3.30
N ASP A 178 29.33 -1.55 4.58
CA ASP A 178 29.83 -2.82 5.09
C ASP A 178 29.07 -3.99 4.46
N PHE A 179 27.74 -3.90 4.34
CA PHE A 179 26.92 -4.91 3.63
C PHE A 179 27.35 -5.08 2.17
N LYS A 180 27.60 -3.99 1.42
CA LYS A 180 28.09 -4.06 0.03
C LYS A 180 29.44 -4.78 -0.05
N SER A 181 30.36 -4.47 0.88
CA SER A 181 31.68 -5.09 0.90
C SER A 181 31.62 -6.58 1.30
N GLY A 182 30.72 -6.94 2.22
CA GLY A 182 30.50 -8.32 2.65
C GLY A 182 29.93 -9.19 1.54
N VAL A 183 28.96 -8.67 0.77
CA VAL A 183 28.41 -9.37 -0.40
C VAL A 183 29.52 -9.71 -1.38
N ARG A 184 30.42 -8.77 -1.72
CA ARG A 184 31.54 -9.04 -2.65
C ARG A 184 32.46 -10.18 -2.20
N ARG A 185 32.64 -10.38 -0.90
CA ARG A 185 33.52 -11.43 -0.35
C ARG A 185 32.92 -12.84 -0.38
N ILE A 186 31.60 -12.95 -0.50
CA ILE A 186 30.87 -14.24 -0.44
C ILE A 186 30.54 -14.74 -1.86
N LEU A 187 30.52 -13.85 -2.85
CA LEU A 187 30.09 -14.20 -4.19
C LEU A 187 31.16 -15.02 -4.93
N PRO A 188 30.77 -16.12 -5.61
CA PRO A 188 31.67 -16.85 -6.48
C PRO A 188 31.99 -16.04 -7.75
N ASP A 189 33.27 -15.98 -8.12
CA ASP A 189 33.83 -15.16 -9.20
C ASP A 189 33.04 -15.21 -10.53
N ASN A 190 32.51 -16.39 -10.90
CA ASN A 190 31.84 -16.58 -12.19
C ASN A 190 30.56 -15.75 -12.41
N ASN A 191 29.90 -15.30 -11.33
CA ASN A 191 28.65 -14.50 -11.43
C ASN A 191 28.73 -13.18 -10.65
N GLU A 192 29.90 -12.83 -10.11
CA GLU A 192 30.06 -11.66 -9.24
C GLU A 192 29.56 -10.38 -9.93
N ASP A 193 30.04 -10.11 -11.15
CA ASP A 193 29.66 -8.91 -11.91
C ASP A 193 28.15 -8.82 -12.15
N LYS A 194 27.51 -9.94 -12.52
CA LYS A 194 26.06 -10.00 -12.74
C LYS A 194 25.28 -9.69 -11.47
N ILE A 195 25.72 -10.23 -10.33
CA ILE A 195 25.04 -10.02 -9.05
C ILE A 195 25.21 -8.57 -8.60
N ILE A 196 26.44 -8.03 -8.65
CA ILE A 196 26.71 -6.63 -8.29
C ILE A 196 25.93 -5.67 -9.18
N ASN A 197 25.93 -5.89 -10.50
CA ASN A 197 25.16 -5.08 -11.44
C ASN A 197 23.67 -5.14 -11.15
N SER A 198 23.14 -6.33 -10.84
CA SER A 198 21.73 -6.50 -10.46
C SER A 198 21.39 -5.68 -9.21
N ILE A 199 22.22 -5.76 -8.16
CA ILE A 199 22.02 -5.00 -6.91
C ILE A 199 22.05 -3.49 -7.16
N ILE A 200 23.01 -3.00 -7.95
CA ILE A 200 23.12 -1.58 -8.29
C ILE A 200 21.89 -1.10 -9.06
N LYS A 201 21.46 -1.85 -10.08
CA LYS A 201 20.28 -1.52 -10.89
C LYS A 201 19.00 -1.57 -10.06
N ILE A 202 18.81 -2.60 -9.22
CA ILE A 202 17.67 -2.70 -8.30
C ILE A 202 17.61 -1.48 -7.39
N ASN A 203 18.72 -1.12 -6.75
CA ASN A 203 18.78 0.01 -5.85
C ASN A 203 18.44 1.32 -6.59
N HIS A 204 18.96 1.51 -7.81
CA HIS A 204 18.65 2.68 -8.64
C HIS A 204 17.16 2.78 -9.00
N PHE A 205 16.55 1.71 -9.52
CA PHE A 205 15.14 1.72 -9.91
C PHE A 205 14.21 1.87 -8.70
N LEU A 206 14.46 1.12 -7.62
CA LEU A 206 13.62 1.20 -6.43
C LEU A 206 13.75 2.53 -5.69
N THR A 207 14.96 3.10 -5.60
CA THR A 207 15.14 4.43 -4.99
C THR A 207 14.36 5.48 -5.78
N ARG A 208 14.44 5.48 -7.13
CA ARG A 208 13.66 6.38 -7.97
C ARG A 208 12.15 6.16 -7.84
N TYR A 209 11.73 4.90 -7.79
CA TYR A 209 10.33 4.53 -7.59
C TYR A 209 9.79 5.10 -6.28
N PHE A 210 10.47 4.87 -5.15
CA PHE A 210 10.00 5.33 -3.85
C PHE A 210 10.04 6.86 -3.71
N ILE A 211 11.05 7.53 -4.25
CA ILE A 211 11.08 9.01 -4.29
C ILE A 211 9.91 9.52 -5.12
N GLY A 212 9.67 8.93 -6.30
CA GLY A 212 8.54 9.29 -7.14
C GLY A 212 7.21 9.07 -6.42
N LEU A 213 7.04 7.90 -5.81
CA LEU A 213 5.86 7.55 -5.02
C LEU A 213 5.61 8.59 -3.91
N LEU A 214 6.62 8.92 -3.10
CA LEU A 214 6.46 9.92 -2.04
C LEU A 214 6.06 11.30 -2.57
N LEU A 215 6.64 11.74 -3.69
CA LEU A 215 6.26 13.00 -4.35
C LEU A 215 4.81 12.93 -4.85
N GLN A 216 4.41 11.83 -5.47
CA GLN A 216 3.06 11.60 -5.96
C GLN A 216 2.05 11.62 -4.81
N LEU A 217 2.30 10.90 -3.71
CA LEU A 217 1.42 10.89 -2.54
C LEU A 217 1.31 12.30 -1.93
N THR A 218 2.40 13.07 -1.91
CA THR A 218 2.39 14.46 -1.43
C THR A 218 1.53 15.37 -2.31
N VAL A 219 1.66 15.27 -3.63
CA VAL A 219 0.85 16.04 -4.58
C VAL A 219 -0.63 15.69 -4.43
N VAL A 220 -0.96 14.40 -4.40
CA VAL A 220 -2.34 13.92 -4.23
C VAL A 220 -2.92 14.34 -2.88
N PHE A 221 -2.13 14.29 -1.80
CA PHE A 221 -2.52 14.81 -0.49
C PHE A 221 -2.93 16.29 -0.56
N ILE A 222 -2.08 17.13 -1.14
CA ILE A 222 -2.36 18.57 -1.26
C ILE A 222 -3.62 18.82 -2.08
N LEU A 223 -3.78 18.12 -3.20
CA LEU A 223 -4.94 18.27 -4.07
C LEU A 223 -6.24 17.82 -3.37
N TYR A 224 -6.23 16.68 -2.68
CA TYR A 224 -7.37 16.22 -1.89
C TYR A 224 -7.70 17.15 -0.73
N PHE A 225 -6.67 17.67 -0.07
CA PHE A 225 -6.85 18.62 1.03
C PHE A 225 -7.51 19.91 0.54
N ILE A 226 -7.09 20.44 -0.61
CA ILE A 226 -7.71 21.60 -1.26
C ILE A 226 -9.19 21.32 -1.57
N VAL A 227 -9.50 20.18 -2.19
CA VAL A 227 -10.90 19.80 -2.49
C VAL A 227 -11.74 19.78 -1.21
N LEU A 228 -11.26 19.13 -0.14
CA LEU A 228 -12.01 19.01 1.10
C LEU A 228 -12.20 20.35 1.84
N ILE A 229 -11.21 21.25 1.80
CA ILE A 229 -11.34 22.60 2.37
C ILE A 229 -12.36 23.44 1.58
N ILE A 230 -12.33 23.37 0.25
CA ILE A 230 -13.28 24.13 -0.59
C ILE A 230 -14.73 23.81 -0.22
N PHE A 231 -15.01 22.55 0.12
CA PHE A 231 -16.34 22.11 0.54
C PHE A 231 -16.58 22.16 2.07
N GLY A 232 -15.64 22.74 2.83
CA GLY A 232 -15.80 23.01 4.26
C GLY A 232 -15.80 21.76 5.14
N ASN A 233 -15.09 20.70 4.77
CA ASN A 233 -14.99 19.49 5.60
C ASN A 233 -14.06 19.74 6.79
N GLU A 234 -14.57 19.65 8.02
CA GLU A 234 -13.80 19.90 9.26
C GLU A 234 -12.61 18.95 9.41
N ASN A 235 -12.73 17.73 8.89
CA ASN A 235 -11.70 16.68 8.97
C ASN A 235 -10.85 16.60 7.70
N ALA A 236 -10.82 17.67 6.88
CA ALA A 236 -10.16 17.72 5.58
C ALA A 236 -8.71 17.19 5.62
N PHE A 237 -7.91 17.59 6.60
CA PHE A 237 -6.51 17.18 6.70
C PHE A 237 -6.37 15.67 6.88
N VAL A 238 -7.09 15.10 7.85
CA VAL A 238 -6.97 13.68 8.20
C VAL A 238 -7.53 12.80 7.08
N ILE A 239 -8.67 13.19 6.48
CA ILE A 239 -9.27 12.48 5.35
C ILE A 239 -8.35 12.54 4.13
N ALA A 240 -7.84 13.71 3.76
CA ALA A 240 -6.91 13.85 2.64
C ALA A 240 -5.64 13.02 2.85
N PHE A 241 -5.08 13.04 4.06
CA PHE A 241 -3.86 12.31 4.40
C PHE A 241 -4.07 10.80 4.31
N LEU A 242 -5.19 10.29 4.84
CA LEU A 242 -5.56 8.89 4.72
C LEU A 242 -5.73 8.46 3.26
N CYS A 243 -6.47 9.24 2.47
CA CYS A 243 -6.71 8.94 1.06
C CYS A 243 -5.42 8.98 0.24
N ALA A 244 -4.52 9.91 0.55
CA ALA A 244 -3.20 9.97 -0.05
C ALA A 244 -2.36 8.74 0.30
N ILE A 245 -2.31 8.31 1.57
CA ILE A 245 -1.60 7.08 1.98
C ILE A 245 -2.15 5.86 1.24
N LEU A 246 -3.47 5.72 1.15
CA LEU A 246 -4.09 4.60 0.44
C LEU A 246 -3.69 4.56 -1.03
N ASN A 247 -3.41 5.72 -1.64
CA ASN A 247 -2.92 5.84 -3.01
C ASN A 247 -1.52 5.24 -3.22
N ILE A 248 -0.87 4.71 -2.17
CA ILE A 248 0.33 3.88 -2.29
C ILE A 248 0.09 2.61 -3.12
N ILE A 249 -1.15 2.09 -3.13
CA ILE A 249 -1.56 0.94 -3.94
C ILE A 249 -2.24 1.44 -5.23
N PRO A 250 -1.58 1.36 -6.40
CA PRO A 250 -2.17 1.84 -7.64
C PRO A 250 -3.51 1.21 -7.97
N TYR A 251 -4.40 1.99 -8.57
CA TYR A 251 -5.79 1.63 -8.96
C TYR A 251 -6.73 1.35 -7.80
N VAL A 252 -6.30 0.55 -6.82
CA VAL A 252 -7.12 0.12 -5.67
C VAL A 252 -7.22 1.23 -4.62
N GLY A 253 -6.10 1.87 -4.30
CA GLY A 253 -5.98 2.99 -3.37
C GLY A 253 -6.92 4.16 -3.69
N PRO A 254 -6.91 4.71 -4.93
CA PRO A 254 -7.84 5.75 -5.37
C PRO A 254 -9.32 5.42 -5.13
N ILE A 255 -9.72 4.19 -5.45
CA ILE A 255 -11.11 3.75 -5.34
C ILE A 255 -11.51 3.70 -3.86
N ILE A 256 -10.70 3.02 -3.04
CA ILE A 256 -10.94 2.94 -1.60
C ILE A 256 -10.94 4.34 -0.98
N GLY A 257 -9.95 5.17 -1.32
CA GLY A 257 -9.84 6.55 -0.83
C GLY A 257 -11.06 7.40 -1.17
N THR A 258 -11.57 7.31 -2.40
CA THR A 258 -12.76 8.07 -2.82
C THR A 258 -14.02 7.61 -2.09
N VAL A 259 -14.20 6.30 -1.94
CA VAL A 259 -15.31 5.73 -1.16
C VAL A 259 -15.22 6.15 0.31
N LEU A 260 -14.04 6.03 0.91
CA LEU A 260 -13.81 6.45 2.29
C LEU A 260 -14.04 7.94 2.48
N ALA A 261 -13.55 8.80 1.59
CA ALA A 261 -13.78 10.24 1.67
C ALA A 261 -15.27 10.57 1.61
N GLY A 262 -16.04 9.88 0.75
CA GLY A 262 -17.49 10.03 0.70
C GLY A 262 -18.16 9.63 2.02
N ILE A 263 -17.84 8.45 2.55
CA ILE A 263 -18.40 7.93 3.81
C ILE A 263 -18.05 8.85 4.99
N LEU A 264 -16.78 9.22 5.16
CA LEU A 264 -16.32 10.05 6.27
C LEU A 264 -16.90 11.48 6.17
N THR A 265 -17.13 11.99 4.96
CA THR A 265 -17.84 13.26 4.75
C THR A 265 -19.30 13.15 5.21
N MET A 266 -20.02 12.12 4.76
CA MET A 266 -21.41 11.91 5.18
C MET A 266 -21.53 11.79 6.71
N ILE A 267 -20.62 11.04 7.34
CA ILE A 267 -20.59 10.87 8.80
C ILE A 267 -20.30 12.19 9.52
N SER A 268 -19.39 13.00 8.98
CA SER A 268 -19.06 14.30 9.58
C SER A 268 -20.21 15.31 9.55
N MET A 269 -21.21 15.08 8.70
CA MET A 269 -22.37 15.96 8.53
C MET A 269 -23.66 15.36 9.10
N ILE A 270 -23.55 14.34 9.96
CA ILE A 270 -24.71 13.73 10.62
C ILE A 270 -25.42 14.81 11.46
N GLY A 271 -26.70 15.05 11.16
CA GLY A 271 -27.51 16.10 11.76
C GLY A 271 -27.91 17.21 10.78
N SER A 272 -27.21 17.35 9.65
CA SER A 272 -27.62 18.18 8.51
C SER A 272 -28.71 17.49 7.69
N ASP A 273 -29.45 18.27 6.89
CA ASP A 273 -30.44 17.74 5.95
C ASP A 273 -29.77 16.92 4.84
N PHE A 274 -30.27 15.69 4.62
CA PHE A 274 -29.64 14.74 3.71
C PHE A 274 -29.69 15.21 2.26
N GLN A 275 -30.83 15.76 1.83
CA GLN A 275 -31.09 16.08 0.42
C GLN A 275 -30.44 17.40 0.01
N SER A 276 -30.49 18.41 0.87
CA SER A 276 -30.00 19.76 0.56
C SER A 276 -28.53 19.97 0.91
N GLU A 277 -27.98 19.22 1.86
CA GLU A 277 -26.60 19.43 2.31
C GLU A 277 -25.69 18.21 2.13
N ILE A 278 -26.04 17.05 2.70
CA ILE A 278 -25.14 15.89 2.75
C ILE A 278 -24.88 15.33 1.35
N LEU A 279 -25.95 15.05 0.59
CA LEU A 279 -25.86 14.42 -0.71
C LEU A 279 -25.13 15.33 -1.73
N PRO A 280 -25.47 16.62 -1.91
CA PRO A 280 -24.77 17.49 -2.84
C PRO A 280 -23.29 17.67 -2.50
N LYS A 281 -22.94 17.93 -1.23
CA LYS A 281 -21.53 18.10 -0.83
C LYS A 281 -20.73 16.82 -1.05
N THR A 282 -21.29 15.67 -0.73
CA THR A 282 -20.60 14.38 -0.95
C THR A 282 -20.36 14.13 -2.43
N ILE A 283 -21.36 14.41 -3.29
CA ILE A 283 -21.20 14.31 -4.74
C ILE A 283 -20.10 15.25 -5.23
N TYR A 284 -20.08 16.51 -4.78
CA TYR A 284 -19.05 17.46 -5.18
C TYR A 284 -17.64 17.03 -4.74
N ILE A 285 -17.49 16.47 -3.54
CA ILE A 285 -16.22 15.92 -3.07
C ILE A 285 -15.79 14.71 -3.91
N ILE A 286 -16.70 13.79 -4.22
CA ILE A 286 -16.41 12.64 -5.09
C ILE A 286 -15.97 13.12 -6.48
N ILE A 287 -16.67 14.08 -7.07
CA ILE A 287 -16.28 14.68 -8.35
C ILE A 287 -14.89 15.33 -8.24
N GLY A 288 -14.63 16.10 -7.18
CA GLY A 288 -13.33 16.68 -6.91
C GLY A 288 -12.23 15.61 -6.83
N PHE A 289 -12.49 14.50 -6.15
CA PHE A 289 -11.56 13.38 -6.05
C PHE A 289 -11.30 12.71 -7.41
N LEU A 290 -12.34 12.55 -8.24
CA LEU A 290 -12.19 12.03 -9.60
C LEU A 290 -11.36 12.98 -10.48
N VAL A 291 -11.53 14.30 -10.32
CA VAL A 291 -10.69 15.29 -11.02
C VAL A 291 -9.24 15.20 -10.56
N VAL A 292 -9.00 15.09 -9.25
CA VAL A 292 -7.64 14.90 -8.71
C VAL A 292 -7.02 13.61 -9.25
N GLN A 293 -7.79 12.53 -9.37
CA GLN A 293 -7.32 11.27 -9.95
C GLN A 293 -7.05 11.38 -11.46
N ALA A 294 -7.85 12.15 -12.19
CA ALA A 294 -7.57 12.46 -13.58
C ALA A 294 -6.26 13.25 -13.73
N ILE A 295 -6.00 14.23 -12.84
CA ILE A 295 -4.73 14.97 -12.79
C ILE A 295 -3.58 14.03 -12.44
N ASP A 296 -3.75 13.16 -11.44
CA ASP A 296 -2.72 12.23 -11.02
C ASP A 296 -2.32 11.27 -12.15
N ASN A 297 -3.31 10.65 -12.81
CA ASN A 297 -3.08 9.67 -13.86
C ASN A 297 -2.51 10.28 -15.15
N ASN A 298 -2.91 11.51 -15.50
CA ASN A 298 -2.51 12.13 -16.77
C ASN A 298 -1.32 13.11 -16.65
N VAL A 299 -1.02 13.61 -15.45
CA VAL A 299 0.02 14.64 -15.24
C VAL A 299 1.05 14.16 -14.23
N SER A 300 0.66 13.88 -12.99
CA SER A 300 1.59 13.53 -11.93
C SER A 300 2.34 12.24 -12.23
N GLN A 301 1.64 11.16 -12.58
CA GLN A 301 2.26 9.87 -12.88
C GLN A 301 3.22 9.94 -14.07
N PRO A 302 2.88 10.51 -15.24
CA PRO A 302 3.84 10.65 -16.33
C PRO A 302 5.07 11.50 -15.96
N ILE A 303 4.90 12.60 -15.23
CA ILE A 303 6.02 13.48 -14.87
C ILE A 303 6.94 12.81 -13.83
N ILE A 304 6.36 12.12 -12.85
CA ILE A 304 7.06 11.60 -11.69
C ILE A 304 7.62 10.18 -11.95
N SER A 305 6.85 9.33 -12.66
CA SER A 305 7.12 7.90 -12.80
C SER A 305 7.73 7.50 -14.14
N SER A 306 7.80 8.38 -15.14
CA SER A 306 8.39 8.09 -16.47
C SER A 306 9.86 7.65 -16.48
N LYS A 307 10.55 7.69 -15.33
CA LYS A 307 11.97 7.36 -15.19
C LYS A 307 12.26 6.29 -14.13
N SER A 308 11.23 5.72 -13.51
CA SER A 308 11.35 5.04 -12.20
C SER A 308 11.11 3.54 -12.26
N VAL A 309 10.07 3.09 -12.97
CA VAL A 309 9.80 1.67 -13.26
C VAL A 309 9.10 1.62 -14.61
N ASN A 310 9.83 1.39 -15.69
CA ASN A 310 9.25 1.40 -17.04
C ASN A 310 8.43 0.13 -17.32
N SER A 311 7.49 -0.24 -16.44
CA SER A 311 6.60 -1.39 -16.67
C SER A 311 5.30 -0.93 -17.33
N HIS A 312 4.66 -1.84 -18.06
CA HIS A 312 3.38 -1.53 -18.69
C HIS A 312 2.28 -1.40 -17.60
N PRO A 313 1.33 -0.46 -17.68
CA PRO A 313 0.23 -0.32 -16.71
C PRO A 313 -0.51 -1.64 -16.44
N LEU A 314 -0.80 -2.41 -17.50
CA LEU A 314 -1.39 -3.75 -17.40
C LEU A 314 -0.56 -4.74 -16.56
N GLU A 315 0.77 -4.73 -16.68
CA GLU A 315 1.64 -5.61 -15.88
C GLU A 315 1.54 -5.26 -14.40
N ILE A 316 1.58 -3.97 -14.08
CA ILE A 316 1.44 -3.46 -12.72
C ILE A 316 0.07 -3.83 -12.14
N PHE A 317 -1.00 -3.66 -12.92
CA PHE A 317 -2.34 -4.07 -12.51
C PHE A 317 -2.42 -5.57 -12.21
N LEU A 318 -1.93 -6.43 -13.11
CA LEU A 318 -1.98 -7.88 -12.93
C LEU A 318 -1.16 -8.35 -11.72
N ILE A 319 0.04 -7.81 -11.52
CA ILE A 319 0.88 -8.23 -10.38
C ILE A 319 0.30 -7.78 -9.04
N ILE A 320 -0.32 -6.59 -8.98
CA ILE A 320 -1.04 -6.13 -7.78
C ILE A 320 -2.21 -7.05 -7.50
N LEU A 321 -2.98 -7.42 -8.53
CA LEU A 321 -4.14 -8.30 -8.38
C LEU A 321 -3.73 -9.68 -7.87
N ILE A 322 -2.72 -10.31 -8.50
CA ILE A 322 -2.19 -11.61 -8.08
C ILE A 322 -1.64 -11.54 -6.65
N SER A 323 -0.86 -10.51 -6.34
CA SER A 323 -0.26 -10.35 -5.00
C SER A 323 -1.31 -10.05 -3.94
N GLY A 324 -2.36 -9.32 -4.29
CA GLY A 324 -3.49 -9.01 -3.40
C GLY A 324 -4.33 -10.25 -3.07
N ILE A 325 -4.57 -11.12 -4.04
CA ILE A 325 -5.26 -12.40 -3.79
C ILE A 325 -4.40 -13.32 -2.92
N THR A 326 -3.08 -13.35 -3.14
CA THR A 326 -2.17 -14.32 -2.49
C THR A 326 -1.72 -13.87 -1.09
N PHE A 327 -1.41 -12.59 -0.92
CA PHE A 327 -0.77 -12.04 0.28
C PHE A 327 -1.53 -10.84 0.86
N GLY A 328 -2.75 -10.57 0.38
CA GLY A 328 -3.59 -9.46 0.86
C GLY A 328 -2.99 -8.08 0.60
N ILE A 329 -3.31 -7.13 1.49
CA ILE A 329 -2.88 -5.72 1.39
C ILE A 329 -1.35 -5.60 1.39
N VAL A 330 -0.66 -6.41 2.21
CA VAL A 330 0.81 -6.41 2.26
C VAL A 330 1.38 -6.79 0.89
N GLY A 331 0.82 -7.81 0.25
CA GLY A 331 1.16 -8.23 -1.11
C GLY A 331 1.02 -7.11 -2.14
N MET A 332 -0.10 -6.39 -2.09
CA MET A 332 -0.35 -5.28 -3.02
C MET A 332 0.70 -4.16 -2.90
N ILE A 333 1.13 -3.83 -1.68
CA ILE A 333 2.13 -2.76 -1.43
C ILE A 333 3.51 -3.18 -1.95
N ILE A 334 3.91 -4.43 -1.73
CA ILE A 334 5.25 -4.92 -2.11
C ILE A 334 5.34 -5.45 -3.55
N ALA A 335 4.21 -5.56 -4.26
CA ALA A 335 4.12 -6.14 -5.60
C ALA A 335 5.08 -5.47 -6.59
N ILE A 336 5.07 -4.13 -6.67
CA ILE A 336 5.87 -3.37 -7.64
C ILE A 336 7.38 -3.48 -7.35
N PRO A 337 7.83 -3.31 -6.09
CA PRO A 337 9.24 -3.53 -5.75
C PRO A 337 9.74 -4.92 -6.10
N ILE A 338 9.01 -5.97 -5.71
CA ILE A 338 9.39 -7.36 -5.98
C ILE A 338 9.42 -7.63 -7.49
N PHE A 339 8.41 -7.17 -8.22
CA PHE A 339 8.34 -7.33 -9.67
C PHE A 339 9.53 -6.66 -10.37
N THR A 340 9.91 -5.46 -9.91
CA THR A 340 11.07 -4.73 -10.43
C THR A 340 12.37 -5.48 -10.14
N MET A 341 12.53 -6.04 -8.93
CA MET A 341 13.69 -6.87 -8.59
C MET A 341 13.80 -8.09 -9.50
N ILE A 342 12.70 -8.81 -9.68
CA ILE A 342 12.64 -10.00 -10.53
C ILE A 342 13.04 -9.64 -11.97
N LYS A 343 12.48 -8.57 -12.55
CA LYS A 343 12.83 -8.15 -13.91
C LYS A 343 14.31 -7.83 -14.07
N VAL A 344 14.91 -7.11 -13.12
CA VAL A 344 16.34 -6.78 -13.18
C VAL A 344 17.21 -8.04 -13.12
N ILE A 345 16.89 -8.98 -12.21
CA ILE A 345 17.62 -10.24 -12.09
C ILE A 345 17.49 -11.06 -13.38
N LEU A 346 16.27 -11.19 -13.92
CA LEU A 346 16.04 -11.92 -15.17
C LEU A 346 16.84 -11.33 -16.33
N LYS A 347 16.86 -10.00 -16.47
CA LYS A 347 17.62 -9.31 -17.52
C LYS A 347 19.12 -9.60 -17.46
N GLU A 348 19.69 -9.63 -16.26
CA GLU A 348 21.14 -9.81 -16.08
C GLU A 348 21.58 -11.27 -16.21
N PHE A 349 20.74 -12.21 -15.77
CA PHE A 349 21.08 -13.64 -15.77
C PHE A 349 20.64 -14.39 -17.04
N PHE A 350 19.55 -13.97 -17.67
CA PHE A 350 18.95 -14.65 -18.83
C PHE A 350 18.66 -13.68 -19.99
N PRO A 351 19.65 -12.89 -20.45
CA PRO A 351 19.44 -11.87 -21.48
C PRO A 351 18.97 -12.44 -22.82
N ASP A 352 19.37 -13.66 -23.18
CA ASP A 352 19.07 -14.29 -24.47
C ASP A 352 17.67 -14.93 -24.53
N ASN A 353 16.94 -14.97 -23.41
CA ASN A 353 15.60 -15.55 -23.38
C ASN A 353 14.58 -14.58 -23.99
N LYS A 354 13.91 -14.98 -25.08
CA LYS A 354 12.91 -14.17 -25.79
C LYS A 354 11.78 -13.63 -24.90
N ILE A 355 11.36 -14.41 -23.90
CA ILE A 355 10.30 -13.99 -22.95
C ILE A 355 10.85 -12.89 -22.03
N VAL A 356 12.07 -13.07 -21.53
CA VAL A 356 12.75 -12.09 -20.68
C VAL A 356 12.99 -10.81 -21.46
N SER A 357 13.49 -10.88 -22.70
CA SER A 357 13.77 -9.69 -23.50
C SER A 357 12.54 -8.82 -23.76
N VAL A 358 11.36 -9.43 -23.96
CA VAL A 358 10.08 -8.69 -24.11
C VAL A 358 9.63 -8.09 -22.78
N LEU A 359 9.67 -8.87 -21.69
CA LEU A 359 9.25 -8.39 -20.36
C LEU A 359 10.17 -7.28 -19.81
N THR A 360 11.46 -7.32 -20.16
CA THR A 360 12.48 -6.38 -19.70
C THR A 360 12.86 -5.36 -20.76
N GLU A 361 12.14 -5.24 -21.88
CA GLU A 361 12.51 -4.35 -22.99
C GLU A 361 12.66 -2.89 -22.54
N ARG A 362 11.87 -2.50 -21.53
CA ARG A 362 11.73 -1.13 -21.07
C ARG A 362 12.67 -0.74 -19.93
N ILE A 363 13.35 -1.70 -19.30
CA ILE A 363 14.26 -1.53 -18.15
C ILE A 363 15.62 -1.99 -18.61
#